data_AF-A0A736H9Z5-F1
#
_entry.id   AF-A0A736H9Z5-F1
#
_cell.length_a   1.000
_cell.length_b   1.000
_cell.length_c   1.000
_cell.angle_alpha   90.00
_cell.angle_beta   90.00
_cell.angle_gamma   90.00
#
_symmetry.space_group_name_H-M   'P 1'
#
loop_
_entity.id
_entity.type
_entity.pdbx_description
1 polymer ?
#
loop_
_entity_poly.entity_id
_entity_poly.type
_entity_poly.pdbx_seq_one_letter_code
_entity_poly.pdbx_strand_id
1 'polypeptide(L)'
;MLDKISHLSPLFGLLSPLVGIVTFFIGRKLGKRDAYRNERNKAAEPVHIGVMTHIEKISQRMNVRIPITQKQIDTLCWHSSCNEADKIREAWIQYKAVESQAGDEYQSNPEFTDYDHFVDVTRKVAALARKR
;
A
#
# COMPACT_ATOMS: atom_id res chain seq x y z
N MET A 1 -27.02 -49.80 29.75
CA MET A 1 -25.69 -49.48 30.31
C MET A 1 -24.71 -49.30 29.17
N LEU A 2 -24.47 -48.06 28.75
CA LEU A 2 -23.35 -47.71 27.87
C LEU A 2 -22.99 -46.23 28.12
N ASP A 3 -22.75 -45.93 29.39
CA ASP A 3 -21.90 -44.78 29.74
C ASP A 3 -20.46 -45.24 29.56
N LYS A 4 -19.78 -44.65 28.57
CA LYS A 4 -18.31 -44.48 28.49
C LYS A 4 -17.92 -44.12 27.05
N ILE A 5 -18.17 -42.89 26.57
CA ILE A 5 -17.23 -42.17 25.69
C ILE A 5 -17.55 -40.66 25.81
N SER A 6 -17.14 -40.04 26.92
CA SER A 6 -17.28 -38.59 27.12
C SER A 6 -15.94 -37.96 27.50
N HIS A 7 -14.82 -38.33 26.86
CA HIS A 7 -13.51 -37.68 27.12
C HIS A 7 -12.55 -37.61 25.92
N LEU A 8 -13.06 -37.54 24.70
CA LEU A 8 -12.31 -37.04 23.53
C LEU A 8 -13.10 -35.84 23.00
N SER A 9 -12.69 -34.57 23.05
CA SER A 9 -11.38 -33.97 23.24
C SER A 9 -11.59 -32.44 23.36
N PRO A 10 -11.08 -31.74 24.40
CA PRO A 10 -10.99 -30.28 24.36
C PRO A 10 -9.84 -29.80 23.44
N LEU A 11 -8.92 -30.71 23.06
CA LEU A 11 -7.72 -30.36 22.28
C LEU A 11 -7.99 -29.97 20.82
N PHE A 12 -9.12 -30.38 20.21
CA PHE A 12 -9.40 -30.03 18.81
C PHE A 12 -9.73 -28.53 18.63
N GLY A 13 -10.17 -27.84 19.69
CA GLY A 13 -10.42 -26.40 19.65
C GLY A 13 -9.15 -25.53 19.71
N LEU A 14 -8.04 -26.07 20.23
CA LEU A 14 -6.77 -25.35 20.44
C LEU A 14 -5.73 -25.62 19.34
N LEU A 15 -5.88 -26.71 18.59
CA LEU A 15 -5.02 -27.02 17.43
C LEU A 15 -5.45 -26.28 16.15
N SER A 16 -6.68 -25.78 16.09
CA SER A 16 -7.23 -25.10 14.91
C SER A 16 -6.44 -23.84 14.47
N PRO A 17 -5.97 -22.96 15.38
CA PRO A 17 -5.18 -21.79 14.97
C PRO A 17 -3.80 -22.18 14.45
N LEU A 18 -3.12 -23.14 15.07
CA LEU A 18 -1.78 -23.60 14.68
C LEU A 18 -1.81 -24.36 13.36
N VAL A 19 -2.80 -25.22 13.14
CA VAL A 19 -3.02 -25.88 11.85
C VAL A 19 -3.39 -24.86 10.77
N GLY A 20 -4.18 -23.83 11.10
CA GLY A 20 -4.45 -22.70 10.20
C GLY A 20 -3.21 -21.90 9.83
N ILE A 21 -2.32 -21.64 10.79
CA ILE A 21 -1.03 -20.97 10.56
C ILE A 21 -0.12 -21.85 9.69
N VAL A 22 0.01 -23.14 10.00
CA VAL A 22 0.86 -24.07 9.25
C VAL A 22 0.33 -24.29 7.83
N THR A 23 -0.97 -24.46 7.63
CA THR A 23 -1.58 -24.54 6.29
C THR A 23 -1.50 -23.20 5.54
N PHE A 24 -1.56 -22.06 6.23
CA PHE A 24 -1.27 -20.75 5.64
C PHE A 24 0.18 -20.63 5.16
N PHE A 25 1.15 -21.14 5.92
CA PHE A 25 2.57 -21.17 5.53
C PHE A 25 2.87 -22.21 4.43
N ILE A 26 2.20 -23.37 4.44
CA ILE A 26 2.34 -24.41 3.39
C ILE A 26 1.72 -23.92 2.08
N GLY A 27 0.52 -23.34 2.13
CA GLY A 27 -0.08 -22.66 0.99
C GLY A 27 0.83 -21.52 0.50
N ARG A 28 1.55 -20.84 1.41
CA ARG A 28 2.53 -19.78 1.07
C ARG A 28 3.74 -20.29 0.30
N LYS A 29 4.05 -21.59 0.39
CA LYS A 29 5.20 -22.19 -0.28
C LYS A 29 4.88 -22.81 -1.65
N LEU A 30 3.63 -23.21 -1.91
CA LEU A 30 3.29 -24.07 -3.07
C LEU A 30 2.56 -23.38 -4.24
N GLY A 31 1.98 -22.18 -4.08
CA GLY A 31 1.28 -21.49 -5.19
C GLY A 31 1.14 -19.97 -5.08
N LYS A 32 1.86 -19.32 -4.15
CA LYS A 32 1.54 -17.95 -3.71
C LYS A 32 2.29 -16.80 -4.38
N ARG A 33 3.22 -17.04 -5.29
CA ARG A 33 3.93 -15.92 -5.93
C ARG A 33 2.99 -15.10 -6.82
N ASP A 34 2.14 -15.77 -7.59
CA ASP A 34 1.15 -15.12 -8.45
C ASP A 34 -0.02 -14.54 -7.67
N ALA A 35 -0.50 -15.23 -6.62
CA ALA A 35 -1.53 -14.69 -5.73
C ALA A 35 -1.05 -13.43 -4.99
N TYR A 36 0.18 -13.42 -4.45
CA TYR A 36 0.75 -12.26 -3.78
C TYR A 36 1.02 -11.11 -4.76
N ARG A 37 1.52 -11.41 -5.97
CA ARG A 37 1.68 -10.41 -7.05
C ARG A 37 0.34 -9.80 -7.44
N ASN A 38 -0.72 -10.61 -7.49
CA ASN A 38 -2.07 -10.15 -7.81
C ASN A 38 -2.62 -9.22 -6.72
N GLU A 39 -2.52 -9.60 -5.44
CA GLU A 39 -2.97 -8.74 -4.32
C GLU A 39 -2.18 -7.43 -4.26
N ARG A 40 -0.86 -7.49 -4.48
CA ARG A 40 -0.04 -6.28 -4.60
C ARG A 40 -0.50 -5.42 -5.78
N ASN A 41 -0.70 -6.01 -6.96
CA ASN A 41 -1.12 -5.26 -8.15
C ASN A 41 -2.51 -4.63 -7.99
N LYS A 42 -3.43 -5.27 -7.25
CA LYS A 42 -4.72 -4.69 -6.86
C LYS A 42 -4.54 -3.48 -5.93
N ALA A 43 -3.64 -3.56 -4.95
CA ALA A 43 -3.34 -2.44 -4.06
C ALA A 43 -2.59 -1.29 -4.77
N ALA A 44 -1.76 -1.63 -5.76
CA ALA A 44 -0.88 -0.68 -6.44
C ALA A 44 -1.61 0.13 -7.52
N GLU A 45 -2.61 -0.45 -8.18
CA GLU A 45 -3.40 0.20 -9.23
C GLU A 45 -4.04 1.53 -8.84
N PRO A 46 -4.86 1.61 -7.76
CA PRO A 46 -5.49 2.87 -7.37
C PRO A 46 -4.47 3.92 -6.95
N VAL A 47 -3.34 3.51 -6.34
CA VAL A 47 -2.24 4.41 -6.01
C VAL A 47 -1.62 4.95 -7.31
N HIS A 48 -1.21 4.07 -8.23
CA HIS A 48 -0.55 4.47 -9.47
C HIS A 48 -1.42 5.42 -10.31
N ILE A 49 -2.69 5.08 -10.51
CA ILE A 49 -3.63 5.93 -11.27
C ILE A 49 -3.79 7.28 -10.57
N GLY A 50 -4.03 7.28 -9.25
CA GLY A 50 -4.17 8.51 -8.47
C GLY A 50 -2.93 9.41 -8.59
N VAL A 51 -1.72 8.83 -8.52
CA VAL A 51 -0.46 9.59 -8.59
C VAL A 51 -0.33 10.21 -9.97
N MET A 52 -0.59 9.44 -11.04
CA MET A 52 -0.47 9.91 -12.42
C MET A 52 -1.47 11.04 -12.72
N THR A 53 -2.73 10.91 -12.27
CA THR A 53 -3.70 11.99 -12.37
C THR A 53 -3.23 13.23 -11.60
N HIS A 54 -2.59 13.07 -10.44
CA HIS A 54 -2.07 14.22 -9.72
C HIS A 54 -0.94 14.93 -10.49
N ILE A 55 -0.01 14.16 -11.07
CA ILE A 55 1.10 14.68 -11.87
C ILE A 55 0.58 15.56 -13.01
N GLU A 56 -0.46 15.12 -13.72
CA GLU A 56 -1.05 15.89 -14.81
C GLU A 56 -1.53 17.27 -14.33
N LYS A 57 -2.20 17.30 -13.17
CA LYS A 57 -2.71 18.54 -12.58
C LYS A 57 -1.60 19.46 -12.07
N ILE A 58 -0.58 18.91 -11.39
CA ILE A 58 0.61 19.67 -10.96
C ILE A 58 1.34 20.25 -12.18
N SER A 59 1.46 19.48 -13.27
CA SER A 59 2.11 19.93 -14.51
C SER A 59 1.36 21.08 -15.19
N GLN A 60 0.03 21.12 -15.02
CA GLN A 60 -0.82 22.23 -15.45
C GLN A 60 -0.81 23.41 -14.45
N ARG A 61 0.02 23.34 -13.39
CA ARG A 61 0.09 24.32 -12.29
C ARG A 61 -1.25 24.52 -11.58
N MET A 62 -2.12 23.51 -11.64
CA MET A 62 -3.35 23.49 -10.86
C MET A 62 -3.02 23.01 -9.46
N ASN A 63 -3.44 23.77 -8.45
CA ASN A 63 -3.28 23.33 -7.07
C ASN A 63 -4.45 22.42 -6.69
N VAL A 64 -4.19 21.16 -6.33
CA VAL A 64 -5.26 20.16 -6.16
C VAL A 64 -4.98 19.27 -4.97
N ARG A 65 -6.04 18.89 -4.25
CA ARG A 65 -5.94 17.95 -3.14
C ARG A 65 -5.37 16.60 -3.58
N ILE A 66 -4.57 15.99 -2.70
CA ILE A 66 -4.03 14.63 -2.87
C ILE A 66 -5.15 13.65 -3.25
N PRO A 67 -5.03 12.95 -4.39
CA PRO A 67 -6.00 11.92 -4.76
C PRO A 67 -5.77 10.57 -4.06
N ILE A 68 -4.73 10.47 -3.21
CA ILE A 68 -4.29 9.24 -2.55
C ILE A 68 -4.23 9.45 -1.04
N THR A 69 -4.76 8.48 -0.31
CA THR A 69 -4.79 8.46 1.16
C THR A 69 -3.60 7.70 1.74
N GLN A 70 -3.20 8.05 2.97
CA GLN A 70 -2.21 7.29 3.75
C GLN A 70 -2.55 5.79 3.79
N LYS A 71 -3.83 5.46 3.99
CA LYS A 71 -4.32 4.08 4.03
C LYS A 71 -4.02 3.29 2.75
N GLN A 72 -4.12 3.92 1.57
CA GLN A 72 -3.79 3.26 0.31
C GLN A 72 -2.28 2.98 0.20
N ILE A 73 -1.44 3.89 0.67
CA ILE A 73 0.02 3.70 0.75
C ILE A 73 0.38 2.58 1.73
N ASP A 74 -0.25 2.55 2.91
CA ASP A 74 -0.02 1.51 3.92
C ASP A 74 -0.43 0.13 3.40
N THR A 75 -1.56 0.05 2.69
CA THR A 75 -2.03 -1.18 2.04
C THR A 75 -1.03 -1.65 0.98
N LEU A 76 -0.50 -0.76 0.15
CA LEU A 76 0.53 -1.10 -0.83
C LEU A 76 1.81 -1.59 -0.16
N CYS A 77 2.24 -0.95 0.94
CA CYS A 77 3.40 -1.37 1.72
C CYS A 77 3.22 -2.76 2.33
N TRP A 78 2.02 -3.05 2.85
CA TRP A 78 1.67 -4.36 3.43
C TRP A 78 1.82 -5.50 2.43
N HIS A 79 1.47 -5.26 1.16
CA HIS A 79 1.60 -6.22 0.06
C HIS A 79 2.94 -6.14 -0.68
N SER A 80 3.92 -5.40 -0.14
CA SER A 80 5.26 -5.27 -0.73
C SER A 80 6.33 -5.95 0.13
N SER A 81 7.49 -6.24 -0.47
CA SER A 81 8.66 -6.66 0.31
C SER A 81 9.15 -5.54 1.24
N CYS A 82 9.83 -5.85 2.36
CA CYS A 82 10.28 -4.83 3.31
C CYS A 82 11.10 -3.71 2.64
N ASN A 83 12.08 -4.08 1.81
CA ASN A 83 12.91 -3.12 1.06
C ASN A 83 12.09 -2.24 0.09
N GLU A 84 11.03 -2.80 -0.51
CA GLU A 84 10.14 -2.02 -1.37
C GLU A 84 9.20 -1.11 -0.58
N ALA A 85 8.67 -1.61 0.54
CA ALA A 85 7.82 -0.83 1.44
C ALA A 85 8.58 0.38 2.01
N ASP A 86 9.85 0.23 2.38
CA ASP A 86 10.65 1.34 2.91
C ASP A 86 10.87 2.43 1.84
N LYS A 87 11.16 2.03 0.59
CA LYS A 87 11.26 2.96 -0.55
C LYS A 87 9.93 3.69 -0.81
N ILE A 88 8.80 2.98 -0.72
CA ILE A 88 7.47 3.57 -0.89
C ILE A 88 7.19 4.60 0.20
N ARG A 89 7.50 4.29 1.46
CA ARG A 89 7.33 5.22 2.59
C ARG A 89 8.20 6.45 2.45
N GLU A 90 9.47 6.28 2.08
CA GLU A 90 10.39 7.40 1.87
C GLU A 90 9.91 8.33 0.76
N ALA A 91 9.52 7.77 -0.39
CA ALA A 91 8.97 8.55 -1.50
C ALA A 91 7.68 9.27 -1.10
N TRP A 92 6.83 8.62 -0.30
CA TRP A 92 5.59 9.22 0.22
C TRP A 92 5.86 10.38 1.19
N ILE A 93 6.85 10.27 2.08
CA ILE A 93 7.26 11.34 2.99
C ILE A 93 7.77 12.54 2.20
N GLN A 94 8.64 12.33 1.22
CA GLN A 94 9.15 13.42 0.35
C GLN A 94 7.99 14.11 -0.38
N TYR A 95 7.07 13.33 -0.93
CA TYR A 95 5.87 13.84 -1.59
C TYR A 95 5.03 14.72 -0.66
N LYS A 96 4.72 14.24 0.55
CA LYS A 96 3.96 14.98 1.56
C LYS A 96 4.65 16.28 2.00
N ALA A 97 5.98 16.28 2.05
CA ALA A 97 6.76 17.46 2.41
C ALA A 97 6.66 18.56 1.34
N VAL A 98 6.81 18.22 0.07
CA VAL A 98 6.68 19.21 -1.03
C VAL A 98 5.24 19.70 -1.16
N GLU A 99 4.26 18.80 -1.05
CA GLU A 99 2.85 19.16 -1.07
C GLU A 99 2.50 20.17 0.04
N SER A 100 3.03 20.00 1.25
CA SER A 100 2.80 20.95 2.35
C SER A 100 3.34 22.36 2.08
N GLN A 101 4.34 22.48 1.19
CA GLN A 101 4.91 23.75 0.76
C GLN A 101 4.13 24.38 -0.40
N ALA A 102 3.65 23.55 -1.32
CA ALA A 102 2.80 23.98 -2.43
C ALA A 102 1.41 24.47 -1.95
N GLY A 103 0.97 24.00 -0.78
CA GLY A 103 -0.33 24.32 -0.19
C GLY A 103 -1.47 23.51 -0.81
N ASP A 104 -2.60 23.35 -0.11
CA ASP A 104 -3.79 22.79 -0.74
C ASP A 104 -4.53 23.85 -1.57
N GLU A 105 -5.51 23.41 -2.36
CA GLU A 105 -6.40 24.18 -3.25
C GLU A 105 -6.97 25.48 -2.63
N TYR A 106 -6.89 25.67 -1.29
CA TYR A 106 -7.34 26.86 -0.55
C TYR A 106 -6.23 27.74 0.04
N GLN A 107 -4.98 27.26 0.14
CA GLN A 107 -3.84 27.97 0.74
C GLN A 107 -2.53 27.71 -0.04
N SER A 108 -2.55 27.84 -1.37
CA SER A 108 -1.29 27.84 -2.14
C SER A 108 -0.38 28.96 -1.64
N ASN A 109 0.86 28.65 -1.27
CA ASN A 109 1.88 29.69 -1.13
C ASN A 109 2.14 30.29 -2.53
N PRO A 110 1.82 31.57 -2.78
CA PRO A 110 2.03 32.18 -4.10
C PRO A 110 3.52 32.25 -4.50
N GLU A 111 4.44 32.04 -3.55
CA GLU A 111 5.89 32.00 -3.79
C GLU A 111 6.42 30.60 -4.13
N PHE A 112 5.61 29.53 -4.01
CA PHE A 112 6.03 28.19 -4.40
C PHE A 112 6.15 28.12 -5.92
N THR A 113 7.37 27.95 -6.43
CA THR A 113 7.68 27.93 -7.87
C THR A 113 8.22 26.59 -8.36
N ASP A 114 8.52 25.67 -7.43
CA ASP A 114 9.19 24.39 -7.71
C ASP A 114 8.23 23.26 -8.14
N TYR A 115 7.29 23.57 -9.04
CA TYR A 115 6.32 22.58 -9.55
C TYR A 115 6.99 21.42 -10.30
N ASP A 116 8.11 21.66 -10.97
CA ASP A 116 8.88 20.60 -11.64
C ASP A 116 9.47 19.60 -10.62
N HIS A 117 10.00 20.11 -9.50
CA HIS A 117 10.45 19.26 -8.39
C HIS A 117 9.28 18.47 -7.80
N PHE A 118 8.11 19.09 -7.66
CA PHE A 118 6.92 18.42 -7.16
C PHE A 118 6.50 17.27 -8.09
N VAL A 119 6.50 17.50 -9.41
CA VAL A 119 6.23 16.44 -10.40
C VAL A 119 7.23 15.30 -10.26
N ASP A 120 8.51 15.58 -10.11
CA ASP A 120 9.54 14.54 -10.03
C ASP A 120 9.44 13.69 -8.76
N VAL A 121 9.19 14.30 -7.61
CA VAL A 121 8.95 13.58 -6.36
C VAL A 121 7.69 12.73 -6.48
N THR A 122 6.63 13.26 -7.08
CA THR A 122 5.37 12.55 -7.30
C THR A 122 5.57 11.36 -8.25
N ARG A 123 6.38 11.50 -9.31
CA ARG A 123 6.73 10.41 -10.24
C ARG A 123 7.43 9.24 -9.55
N LYS A 124 8.24 9.48 -8.51
CA LYS A 124 8.89 8.40 -7.75
C LYS A 124 7.84 7.48 -7.09
N VAL A 125 6.77 8.06 -6.53
CA VAL A 125 5.66 7.28 -5.96
C VAL A 125 4.95 6.47 -7.05
N ALA A 126 4.68 7.07 -8.21
CA ALA A 126 4.06 6.37 -9.34
C ALA A 126 4.90 5.19 -9.84
N ALA A 127 6.22 5.37 -9.95
CA ALA A 127 7.15 4.35 -10.40
C ALA A 127 7.17 3.15 -9.44
N LEU A 128 7.15 3.41 -8.12
CA LEU A 128 7.10 2.37 -7.10
C LEU A 128 5.73 1.69 -7.06
N ALA A 129 4.63 2.42 -7.29
CA ALA A 129 3.27 1.86 -7.36
C ALA A 129 2.95 1.19 -8.70
N ARG A 130 3.85 1.20 -9.70
CA ARG A 130 3.58 0.59 -11.01
C ARG A 130 3.38 -0.92 -10.85
N LYS A 131 2.33 -1.47 -11.47
CA LYS A 131 2.10 -2.92 -11.53
C LYS A 131 3.33 -3.63 -12.08
N ARG A 132 3.65 -4.78 -11.49
CA ARG A 132 4.76 -5.64 -11.90
C ARG A 132 4.26 -6.89 -12.57
#